data_AF-A0A1W1UJV0-F1
#
_entry.id   AF-A0A1W1UJV0-F1
#
_cell.length_a   1.000
_cell.length_b   1.000
_cell.length_c   1.000
_cell.angle_alpha   90.00
_cell.angle_beta   90.00
_cell.angle_gamma   90.00
#
_symmetry.space_group_name_H-M   'P 1'
#
loop_
_entity.id
_entity.type
_entity.pdbx_description
1 polymer ?
#
loop_
_entity_poly.entity_id
_entity_poly.type
_entity_poly.pdbx_seq_one_letter_code
_entity_poly.pdbx_strand_id
1 'polypeptide(L)'
;MDLEDIIRYEGESTSVDFKATAYKPATNPEFIKDVMAMANAPYDGDRYLIVGVKHYVDNTREILGLEPEDQLDDASYHKAILDNIEPEIPFEY
;
A
#
# COMPACT_ATOMS: atom_id res chain seq x y z
N MET A 1 -10.14 6.14 -12.43
CA MET A 1 -10.85 5.18 -11.56
C MET A 1 -10.79 5.80 -10.18
N ASP A 2 -11.94 5.98 -9.51
CA ASP A 2 -11.95 6.64 -8.21
C ASP A 2 -11.46 5.67 -7.12
N LEU A 3 -10.71 6.17 -6.14
CA LEU A 3 -10.17 5.35 -5.04
C LEU A 3 -11.29 4.59 -4.31
N GLU A 4 -12.46 5.22 -4.20
CA GLU A 4 -13.64 4.60 -3.59
C GLU A 4 -14.15 3.40 -4.39
N ASP A 5 -14.06 3.42 -5.73
CA ASP A 5 -14.42 2.28 -6.56
C ASP A 5 -13.42 1.13 -6.37
N ILE A 6 -12.13 1.43 -6.25
CA ILE A 6 -11.09 0.42 -5.97
C ILE A 6 -11.38 -0.23 -4.60
N ILE A 7 -11.61 0.59 -3.57
CA ILE A 7 -11.89 0.09 -2.22
C ILE A 7 -13.21 -0.68 -2.15
N ARG A 8 -14.19 -0.44 -3.03
CA ARG A 8 -15.51 -1.11 -2.98
C ARG A 8 -15.64 -2.31 -3.91
N TYR A 9 -14.98 -2.28 -5.06
CA TYR A 9 -15.23 -3.23 -6.15
C TYR A 9 -13.99 -4.05 -6.54
N GLU A 10 -12.79 -3.52 -6.39
CA GLU A 10 -11.57 -4.30 -6.66
C GLU A 10 -11.29 -5.28 -5.51
N GLY A 11 -10.72 -6.43 -5.84
CA GLY A 11 -10.19 -7.40 -4.87
C GLY A 11 -8.67 -7.31 -4.79
N GLU A 12 -8.07 -7.96 -3.78
CA GLU A 12 -6.61 -8.12 -3.74
C GLU A 12 -6.12 -8.77 -5.04
N SER A 13 -5.22 -8.08 -5.73
CA SER A 13 -4.68 -8.48 -7.01
C SER A 13 -3.22 -8.04 -7.11
N THR A 14 -2.59 -8.29 -8.25
CA THR A 14 -1.19 -7.86 -8.47
C THR A 14 -1.01 -6.34 -8.53
N SER A 15 -2.09 -5.57 -8.68
CA SER A 15 -2.08 -4.11 -8.76
C SER A 15 -2.68 -3.42 -7.53
N VAL A 16 -3.43 -4.14 -6.70
CA VAL A 16 -4.07 -3.57 -5.50
C VAL A 16 -3.84 -4.50 -4.32
N ASP A 17 -3.24 -3.98 -3.27
CA ASP A 17 -2.96 -4.72 -2.04
C ASP A 17 -3.59 -3.99 -0.86
N PHE A 18 -4.35 -4.72 -0.05
CA PHE A 18 -5.07 -4.17 1.10
C PHE A 18 -4.40 -4.55 2.41
N LYS A 19 -4.20 -3.59 3.30
CA LYS A 19 -3.61 -3.82 4.62
C LYS A 19 -4.54 -3.31 5.71
N ALA A 20 -4.73 -4.13 6.74
CA ALA A 20 -5.53 -3.76 7.89
C ALA A 20 -4.90 -2.60 8.70
N THR A 21 -3.57 -2.49 8.72
CA THR A 21 -2.82 -1.52 9.51
C THR A 21 -1.90 -0.69 8.63
N ALA A 22 -1.67 0.58 8.98
CA ALA A 22 -0.65 1.39 8.32
C ALA A 22 0.76 0.85 8.56
N TYR A 23 1.65 1.17 7.62
CA TYR A 23 3.05 0.80 7.74
C TYR A 23 3.81 1.78 8.62
N LYS A 24 4.85 1.24 9.26
CA LYS A 24 5.87 2.04 9.94
C LYS A 24 7.15 1.93 9.10
N PRO A 25 7.28 2.67 7.98
CA PRO A 25 8.27 2.42 6.94
C PRO A 25 9.72 2.50 7.47
N ALA A 26 9.97 3.27 8.53
CA ALA A 26 11.27 3.34 9.20
C ALA A 26 11.68 2.05 9.95
N THR A 27 10.71 1.24 10.38
CA THR A 27 10.95 0.08 11.25
C THR A 27 10.35 -1.21 10.71
N ASN A 28 9.47 -1.14 9.73
CA ASN A 28 8.74 -2.26 9.18
C ASN A 28 9.25 -2.59 7.76
N PRO A 29 10.06 -3.66 7.60
CA PRO A 29 10.54 -4.10 6.29
C PRO A 29 9.41 -4.64 5.40
N GLU A 30 8.22 -4.92 5.94
CA GLU A 30 7.07 -5.36 5.14
C GLU A 30 6.67 -4.31 4.10
N PHE A 31 6.75 -3.01 4.44
CA PHE A 31 6.46 -1.94 3.49
C PHE A 31 7.37 -2.02 2.26
N ILE A 32 8.69 -2.09 2.49
CA ILE A 32 9.68 -2.18 1.43
C ILE A 32 9.46 -3.43 0.59
N LYS A 33 9.16 -4.55 1.24
CA LYS A 33 8.90 -5.82 0.56
C LYS A 33 7.65 -5.75 -0.32
N ASP A 34 6.57 -5.14 0.17
CA ASP A 34 5.32 -5.00 -0.58
C ASP A 34 5.49 -4.01 -1.74
N VAL A 35 6.19 -2.88 -1.55
CA VAL A 35 6.54 -1.94 -2.63
C VAL A 35 7.42 -2.60 -3.69
N MET A 36 8.41 -3.40 -3.30
CA MET A 36 9.24 -4.14 -4.26
C MET A 36 8.44 -5.22 -5.00
N ALA A 37 7.55 -5.93 -4.32
CA ALA A 37 6.69 -6.94 -4.92
C ALA A 37 5.74 -6.28 -5.93
N MET A 38 5.15 -5.15 -5.55
CA MET A 38 4.39 -4.28 -6.43
C MET A 38 5.24 -3.93 -7.62
N ALA A 39 6.35 -3.20 -7.49
CA ALA A 39 7.17 -2.76 -8.63
C ALA A 39 7.61 -3.86 -9.60
N ASN A 40 7.89 -5.07 -9.10
CA ASN A 40 8.29 -6.21 -9.93
C ASN A 40 7.12 -6.97 -10.57
N ALA A 41 5.86 -6.68 -10.20
CA ALA A 41 4.70 -7.36 -10.77
C ALA A 41 4.55 -7.04 -12.28
N PRO A 42 4.12 -8.01 -13.11
CA PRO A 42 3.94 -7.83 -14.54
C PRO A 42 2.62 -7.10 -14.85
N TYR A 43 2.52 -5.84 -14.45
CA TYR A 43 1.32 -5.00 -14.63
C TYR A 43 1.70 -3.58 -15.05
N ASP A 44 1.28 -3.11 -16.23
CA ASP A 44 1.71 -1.81 -16.77
C ASP A 44 0.90 -0.60 -16.28
N GLY A 45 -0.05 -0.78 -15.35
CA GLY A 45 -0.90 0.31 -14.84
C GLY A 45 -0.52 0.80 -13.44
N ASP A 46 -1.34 1.73 -12.92
CA ASP A 46 -1.24 2.26 -11.56
C ASP A 46 -1.45 1.16 -10.52
N ARG A 47 -0.62 1.20 -9.46
CA ARG A 47 -0.62 0.21 -8.39
C ARG A 47 -0.93 0.90 -7.09
N TYR A 48 -1.79 0.30 -6.28
CA TYR A 48 -2.34 0.93 -5.09
C TYR A 48 -2.10 0.07 -3.87
N LEU A 49 -1.48 0.66 -2.86
CA LEU A 49 -1.29 0.04 -1.57
C LEU A 49 -2.22 0.75 -0.58
N ILE A 50 -3.31 0.08 -0.21
CA ILE A 50 -4.39 0.69 0.56
C ILE A 50 -4.35 0.17 1.99
N VAL A 51 -4.10 1.05 2.94
CA VAL A 51 -4.04 0.74 4.37
C VAL A 51 -5.32 1.14 5.10
N GLY A 52 -5.59 0.49 6.24
CA GLY A 52 -6.83 0.67 7.01
C GLY A 52 -8.04 -0.08 6.44
N VAL A 53 -7.80 -1.06 5.56
CA VAL A 53 -8.84 -1.94 5.01
C VAL A 53 -8.42 -3.38 5.20
N LYS A 54 -9.26 -4.16 5.88
CA LYS A 54 -9.05 -5.59 6.06
C LYS A 54 -9.90 -6.35 5.04
N HIS A 55 -9.23 -6.95 4.06
CA HIS A 55 -9.86 -7.82 3.08
C HIS A 55 -9.90 -9.27 3.61
N TYR A 56 -11.03 -9.96 3.40
CA TYR A 56 -11.24 -11.33 3.84
C TYR A 56 -11.32 -12.28 2.64
N VAL A 57 -11.03 -13.56 2.87
CA VAL A 57 -11.01 -14.60 1.83
C VAL A 57 -12.36 -14.84 1.15
N ASP A 58 -13.46 -14.41 1.77
CA ASP A 58 -14.81 -14.46 1.22
C ASP A 58 -15.17 -13.24 0.35
N ASN A 59 -14.18 -12.41 -0.01
CA ASN A 59 -14.31 -11.13 -0.71
C ASN A 59 -15.09 -10.05 0.08
N THR A 60 -15.35 -10.27 1.37
CA THR A 60 -15.81 -9.18 2.24
C THR A 60 -14.64 -8.30 2.66
N ARG A 61 -14.95 -7.06 3.02
CA ARG A 61 -13.95 -6.08 3.43
C ARG A 61 -14.47 -5.25 4.59
N GLU A 62 -13.57 -4.94 5.51
CA GLU A 62 -13.84 -4.12 6.68
C GLU A 62 -12.95 -2.89 6.64
N ILE A 63 -13.56 -1.71 6.61
CA ILE A 63 -12.85 -0.44 6.66
C ILE A 63 -12.59 -0.15 8.13
N LEU A 64 -11.34 -0.34 8.56
CA LEU A 64 -10.88 -0.09 9.92
C LEU A 64 -10.51 1.38 10.12
N GLY A 65 -10.09 2.06 9.05
CA GLY A 65 -9.49 3.38 9.12
C GLY A 65 -8.07 3.32 9.70
N LEU A 66 -7.49 4.48 9.95
CA LEU A 66 -6.18 4.62 10.57
C LEU A 66 -6.29 5.50 11.82
N GLU A 67 -5.62 5.08 12.88
CA GLU A 67 -5.45 5.94 14.05
C GLU A 67 -4.54 7.13 13.70
N PRO A 68 -4.76 8.32 14.28
CA PRO A 68 -3.97 9.51 13.97
C PRO A 68 -2.46 9.32 14.20
N GLU A 69 -2.06 8.46 15.13
CA GLU A 69 -0.66 8.16 15.43
C GLU A 69 0.03 7.31 14.36
N ASP A 70 -0.74 6.58 13.55
CA ASP A 70 -0.22 5.75 12.47
C ASP A 70 -0.28 6.46 11.10
N GLN A 71 -0.83 7.68 11.05
CA GLN A 71 -0.82 8.54 9.88
C GLN A 71 0.52 9.27 9.77
N LEU A 72 1.48 8.63 9.12
CA LEU A 72 2.78 9.24 8.83
C LEU A 72 2.72 10.15 7.60
N ASP A 73 3.62 11.13 7.57
CA ASP A 73 3.77 12.03 6.43
C ASP A 73 4.41 11.34 5.23
N ASP A 74 4.06 11.78 4.03
CA ASP A 74 4.59 11.33 2.74
C ASP A 74 6.14 11.25 2.71
N ALA A 75 6.81 12.26 3.27
CA ALA A 75 8.28 12.30 3.37
C ALA A 75 8.88 11.09 4.11
N SER A 76 8.15 10.51 5.08
CA SER A 76 8.60 9.33 5.82
C SER A 76 8.61 8.08 4.93
N TYR A 77 7.62 7.94 4.06
CA TYR A 77 7.53 6.83 3.10
C TYR A 77 8.58 6.96 2.00
N HIS A 78 8.69 8.15 1.39
CA HIS A 78 9.70 8.42 0.37
C HIS A 78 11.11 8.14 0.87
N LYS A 79 11.45 8.60 2.08
CA LYS A 79 12.76 8.34 2.66
C LYS A 79 13.04 6.85 2.82
N ALA A 80 12.08 6.07 3.30
CA ALA A 80 12.27 4.63 3.48
C ALA A 80 12.45 3.90 2.15
N ILE A 81 11.75 4.31 1.09
CA ILE A 81 11.95 3.78 -0.27
C ILE A 81 13.37 4.10 -0.74
N LEU A 82 13.79 5.37 -0.69
CA LEU A 82 15.11 5.80 -1.14
C LEU A 82 16.26 5.14 -0.37
N ASP A 83 16.09 4.92 0.93
CA ASP A 83 17.11 4.31 1.78
C ASP A 83 17.26 2.79 1.51
N ASN A 84 16.29 2.12 0.87
CA ASN A 84 16.25 0.65 0.75
C ASN A 84 16.05 0.09 -0.67
N ILE A 85 15.52 0.87 -1.62
CA ILE A 85 15.15 0.40 -2.96
C ILE A 85 15.88 1.23 -4.03
N GLU A 86 16.58 0.55 -4.92
CA GLU A 86 17.17 1.12 -6.14
C GLU A 86 16.77 0.26 -7.35
N PRO A 87 16.45 0.86 -8.52
CA PRO A 87 16.39 2.31 -8.81
C PRO A 87 15.18 3.01 -8.19
N GLU A 88 15.16 4.34 -8.22
CA GLU A 88 14.04 5.14 -7.71
C GLU A 88 12.71 4.75 -8.39
N ILE A 89 11.69 4.53 -7.57
CA ILE A 89 10.34 4.15 -8.02
C ILE A 89 9.43 5.37 -7.82
N PRO A 90 8.63 5.77 -8.83
CA PRO A 90 7.61 6.79 -8.65
C PRO A 90 6.57 6.30 -7.64
N PHE A 91 6.40 7.04 -6.54
CA PHE A 91 5.51 6.73 -5.44
C PHE A 91 4.81 8.01 -4.98
N GLU A 92 3.54 7.92 -4.59
CA GLU A 92 2.73 9.02 -4.05
C GLU A 92 1.87 8.46 -2.89
N TYR A 93 1.79 9.17 -1.76
CA TYR A 93 0.97 8.82 -0.58
C TYR A 93 -0.15 9.82 -0.31
#